data_AF-A0A2T2VPM6-F1
#
_entry.id   AF-A0A2T2VPM6-F1
#
_cell.length_a   1.000
_cell.length_b   1.000
_cell.length_c   1.000
_cell.angle_alpha   90.00
_cell.angle_beta   90.00
_cell.angle_gamma   90.00
#
_symmetry.space_group_name_H-M   'P 1'
#
loop_
_entity.id
_entity.type
_entity.pdbx_description
1 polymer ?
#
loop_
_entity_poly.entity_id
_entity_poly.type
_entity_poly.pdbx_seq_one_letter_code
_entity_poly.pdbx_strand_id
1 'polypeptide(L)'
;MTSNKSAKEILGNPEYRAISFGGYRGKNREEQPSIPQLKEDLKIMSAMGIKILRTYNLQLPHALNVLKAIRELKQEDASFEMYVMLGAWMDCFGAWTNEQPDHSRESEENNTSEIEKAVRYANEFPDIVKIIAVGNEAMV
;
A
#
# COMPACT_ATOMS: atom_id res chain seq x y z
N MET A 1 -19.71 10.44 12.22
CA MET A 1 -19.68 8.98 11.94
C MET A 1 -18.75 8.78 10.78
N THR A 2 -17.60 8.12 10.98
CA THR A 2 -16.69 7.79 9.87
C THR A 2 -17.36 6.72 8.99
N SER A 3 -17.81 7.12 7.81
CA SER A 3 -18.42 6.23 6.82
C SER A 3 -17.38 5.20 6.35
N ASN A 4 -17.48 3.96 6.83
CA ASN A 4 -16.62 2.88 6.38
C ASN A 4 -17.07 2.39 4.99
N LYS A 5 -16.52 3.00 3.94
CA LYS A 5 -16.82 2.67 2.53
C LYS A 5 -16.30 1.27 2.16
N SER A 6 -17.08 0.55 1.36
CA SER A 6 -16.66 -0.71 0.73
C SER A 6 -15.91 -0.47 -0.58
N ALA A 7 -15.13 -1.46 -1.05
CA ALA A 7 -14.44 -1.36 -2.35
C ALA A 7 -15.42 -1.11 -3.51
N LYS A 8 -16.62 -1.71 -3.47
CA LYS A 8 -17.66 -1.55 -4.49
C LYS A 8 -18.17 -0.10 -4.61
N GLU A 9 -18.20 0.65 -3.51
CA GLU A 9 -18.64 2.05 -3.52
C GLU A 9 -17.57 3.01 -4.10
N ILE A 10 -16.31 2.57 -4.07
CA ILE A 10 -15.14 3.39 -4.39
C ILE A 10 -14.65 3.12 -5.81
N LEU A 11 -14.54 1.85 -6.22
CA LEU A 11 -13.94 1.48 -7.51
C LEU A 11 -14.86 1.84 -8.68
N GLY A 12 -14.31 2.53 -9.68
CA GLY A 12 -15.04 3.03 -10.84
C GLY A 12 -15.83 4.32 -10.58
N ASN A 13 -15.79 4.87 -9.37
CA ASN A 13 -16.44 6.12 -9.02
C ASN A 13 -15.48 7.31 -9.23
N PRO A 14 -15.82 8.30 -10.07
CA PRO A 14 -14.93 9.44 -10.37
C PRO A 14 -14.64 10.33 -9.16
N GLU A 15 -15.50 10.33 -8.13
CA GLU A 15 -15.29 11.07 -6.87
C GLU A 15 -14.13 10.49 -6.03
N TYR A 16 -13.65 9.30 -6.38
CA TYR A 16 -12.58 8.59 -5.69
C TYR A 16 -11.39 8.37 -6.63
N ARG A 17 -10.79 9.48 -7.08
CA ARG A 17 -9.62 9.42 -7.98
C ARG A 17 -8.47 8.65 -7.34
N ALA A 18 -7.89 7.74 -8.12
CA ALA A 18 -6.78 6.88 -7.70
C ALA A 18 -5.42 7.35 -8.23
N ILE A 19 -4.35 7.00 -7.51
CA ILE A 19 -2.97 7.18 -7.97
C ILE A 19 -2.07 6.04 -7.48
N SER A 20 -1.02 5.75 -8.26
CA SER A 20 0.11 4.94 -7.81
C SER A 20 1.05 5.78 -6.95
N PHE A 21 1.49 5.29 -5.79
CA PHE A 21 2.23 6.12 -4.84
C PHE A 21 3.46 5.45 -4.23
N GLY A 22 4.58 6.16 -4.27
CA GLY A 22 5.81 5.88 -3.53
C GLY A 22 6.39 7.20 -3.00
N GLY A 23 6.59 7.30 -1.69
CA GLY A 23 6.98 8.55 -1.01
C GLY A 23 8.49 8.68 -0.75
N TYR A 24 9.31 7.87 -1.41
CA TYR A 24 10.76 7.89 -1.23
C TYR A 24 11.36 9.19 -1.76
N ARG A 25 12.26 9.79 -0.98
CA ARG A 25 12.96 11.05 -1.35
C ARG A 25 14.46 10.85 -1.62
N GLY A 26 15.00 9.71 -1.21
CA GLY A 26 16.39 9.31 -1.42
C GLY A 26 16.59 8.51 -2.71
N LYS A 27 17.84 8.14 -2.98
CA LYS A 27 18.21 7.29 -4.13
C LYS A 27 18.04 5.80 -3.85
N ASN A 28 17.96 5.40 -2.59
CA ASN A 28 17.77 4.02 -2.16
C ASN A 28 16.47 3.91 -1.34
N ARG A 29 15.77 2.79 -1.49
CA ARG A 29 14.58 2.44 -0.72
C ARG A 29 14.90 2.04 0.72
N GLU A 30 16.16 1.76 1.07
CA GLU A 30 16.57 1.61 2.48
C GLU A 30 16.30 2.88 3.29
N GLU A 31 16.41 4.06 2.65
CA GLU A 31 16.03 5.35 3.23
C GLU A 31 14.51 5.52 3.18
N GLN A 32 13.83 5.01 4.21
CA GLN A 32 12.38 5.11 4.33
C GLN A 32 11.93 6.56 4.61
N PRO A 33 10.87 7.06 3.96
CA PRO A 33 10.29 8.34 4.34
C PRO A 33 9.68 8.25 5.73
N SER A 34 9.85 9.33 6.49
CA SER A 34 9.23 9.48 7.81
C SER A 34 7.72 9.70 7.70
N ILE A 35 6.99 9.42 8.78
CA ILE A 35 5.54 9.67 8.83
C ILE A 35 5.20 11.15 8.55
N PRO A 36 5.89 12.17 9.12
CA PRO A 36 5.66 13.56 8.76
C PRO A 36 5.81 13.86 7.26
N GLN A 37 6.85 13.32 6.61
CA GLN A 37 7.05 13.48 5.17
C GLN A 37 5.91 12.86 4.37
N LEU A 38 5.47 11.65 4.74
CA LEU A 38 4.33 11.01 4.09
C LEU A 38 3.04 11.82 4.30
N LYS A 39 2.84 12.44 5.48
CA LYS A 39 1.68 13.31 5.74
C LYS A 39 1.66 14.55 4.84
N GLU A 40 2.83 15.12 4.51
CA GLU A 40 2.92 16.20 3.52
C GLU A 40 2.39 15.75 2.16
N ASP A 41 2.89 14.61 1.66
CA ASP A 41 2.50 14.04 0.37
C ASP A 41 0.99 13.73 0.33
N LEU A 42 0.46 13.14 1.41
CA LEU A 42 -0.96 12.79 1.55
C LEU A 42 -1.87 14.02 1.54
N LYS A 43 -1.45 15.14 2.16
CA LYS A 43 -2.20 16.40 2.12
C LYS A 43 -2.22 17.00 0.71
N ILE A 44 -1.09 16.94 0.00
CA ILE A 44 -1.02 17.39 -1.40
C ILE A 44 -1.96 16.55 -2.27
N MET A 45 -1.89 15.22 -2.17
CA MET A 45 -2.76 14.33 -2.94
C MET A 45 -4.24 14.54 -2.61
N SER A 46 -4.59 14.70 -1.34
CA SER A 46 -5.96 15.03 -0.91
C SER A 46 -6.44 16.36 -1.51
N ALA A 47 -5.60 17.39 -1.53
CA ALA A 47 -5.94 18.69 -2.14
C ALA A 47 -6.14 18.59 -3.67
N MET A 48 -5.51 17.61 -4.33
CA MET A 48 -5.73 17.30 -5.75
C MET A 48 -6.99 16.45 -6.00
N GLY A 49 -7.74 16.10 -4.96
CA GLY A 49 -8.92 15.23 -5.03
C GLY A 49 -8.60 13.73 -5.16
N ILE A 50 -7.35 13.32 -4.90
CA ILE A 50 -6.99 11.89 -4.85
C ILE A 50 -7.48 11.31 -3.52
N LYS A 51 -8.16 10.17 -3.60
CA LYS A 51 -8.70 9.46 -2.44
C LYS A 51 -8.26 8.00 -2.35
N ILE A 52 -7.60 7.45 -3.37
CA ILE A 52 -7.12 6.07 -3.37
C ILE A 52 -5.65 6.03 -3.76
N LEU A 53 -4.84 5.37 -2.95
CA LEU A 53 -3.42 5.13 -3.21
C LEU A 53 -3.20 3.65 -3.51
N ARG A 54 -2.30 3.33 -4.46
CA ARG A 54 -1.77 1.98 -4.67
C ARG A 54 -0.34 1.90 -4.17
N THR A 55 -0.05 0.87 -3.35
CA THR A 55 1.30 0.48 -2.91
C THR A 55 1.70 -0.86 -3.51
N TYR A 56 2.94 -1.32 -3.27
CA TYR A 56 3.57 -2.36 -4.11
C TYR A 56 4.12 -3.58 -3.36
N ASN A 57 4.64 -3.43 -2.15
CA ASN A 57 5.21 -4.52 -1.36
C ASN A 57 5.03 -4.23 0.14
N LEU A 58 5.17 -5.28 0.95
CA LEU A 58 5.15 -5.25 2.42
C LEU A 58 6.49 -5.74 3.03
N GLN A 59 7.50 -5.90 2.19
CA GLN A 59 8.87 -6.27 2.58
C GLN A 59 9.51 -5.10 3.33
N LEU A 60 9.23 -3.88 2.86
CA LEU A 60 9.76 -2.65 3.41
C LEU A 60 8.70 -1.88 4.24
N PRO A 61 9.11 -1.03 5.20
CA PRO A 61 8.19 -0.27 6.05
C PRO A 61 7.25 0.72 5.35
N HIS A 62 7.51 1.10 4.10
CA HIS A 62 6.81 2.19 3.41
C HIS A 62 5.28 2.03 3.44
N ALA A 63 4.73 0.88 3.03
CA ALA A 63 3.29 0.68 3.00
C ALA A 63 2.66 0.81 4.41
N LEU A 64 3.28 0.23 5.43
CA LEU A 64 2.83 0.37 6.82
C LEU A 64 2.89 1.83 7.30
N ASN A 65 3.96 2.56 6.94
CA ASN A 65 4.10 3.97 7.32
C ASN A 65 3.07 4.85 6.62
N VAL A 66 2.69 4.55 5.37
CA VAL A 66 1.57 5.21 4.68
C VAL A 66 0.25 4.96 5.42
N LEU A 67 -0.03 3.72 5.83
CA LEU A 67 -1.25 3.41 6.59
C LEU A 67 -1.29 4.14 7.94
N LYS A 68 -0.17 4.21 8.65
CA LYS A 68 -0.04 4.99 9.90
C LYS A 68 -0.24 6.49 9.66
N ALA A 69 0.39 7.05 8.64
CA ALA A 69 0.25 8.46 8.28
C ALA A 69 -1.21 8.83 7.96
N ILE A 70 -1.93 7.99 7.20
CA ILE A 70 -3.36 8.19 6.93
C ILE A 70 -4.16 8.13 8.23
N ARG A 71 -3.91 7.14 9.11
CA ARG A 71 -4.61 7.03 10.39
C ARG A 71 -4.41 8.28 11.26
N GLU A 72 -3.19 8.79 11.36
CA GLU A 72 -2.91 10.04 12.09
C GLU A 72 -3.65 11.23 11.48
N LEU A 73 -3.65 11.38 10.16
CA LEU A 73 -4.39 12.47 9.50
C LEU A 73 -5.90 12.40 9.75
N LYS A 74 -6.48 11.19 9.74
CA LYS A 74 -7.91 10.99 10.08
C LYS A 74 -8.22 11.30 11.55
N GLN A 75 -7.24 11.18 12.45
CA GLN A 75 -7.37 11.56 13.86
C GLN A 75 -7.25 13.07 14.04
N GLU A 76 -6.38 13.72 13.27
CA GLU A 76 -6.18 15.17 13.26
C GLU A 76 -7.35 15.92 12.61
N ASP A 77 -7.91 15.36 11.54
CA ASP A 77 -9.01 15.93 10.77
C ASP A 77 -10.02 14.83 10.38
N ALA A 78 -11.20 14.88 11.02
CA ALA A 78 -12.26 13.91 10.77
C ALA A 78 -12.86 14.00 9.35
N SER A 79 -12.58 15.06 8.59
CA SER A 79 -12.96 15.20 7.19
C SER A 79 -11.95 14.59 6.21
N PHE A 80 -10.74 14.26 6.67
CA PHE A 80 -9.72 13.65 5.83
C PHE A 80 -10.14 12.24 5.39
N GLU A 81 -10.14 12.00 4.08
CA GLU A 81 -10.60 10.76 3.45
C GLU A 81 -9.54 10.24 2.47
N MET A 82 -8.96 9.06 2.77
CA MET A 82 -7.98 8.39 1.92
C MET A 82 -8.06 6.88 2.14
N TYR A 83 -7.97 6.12 1.06
CA TYR A 83 -8.03 4.66 1.01
C TYR A 83 -6.80 4.07 0.32
N VAL A 84 -6.54 2.80 0.57
CA VAL A 84 -5.36 2.10 0.03
C VAL A 84 -5.74 0.78 -0.64
N MET A 85 -5.20 0.60 -1.84
CA MET A 85 -4.97 -0.70 -2.48
C MET A 85 -3.57 -1.18 -2.09
N LEU A 86 -3.52 -2.20 -1.24
CA LEU A 86 -2.29 -2.73 -0.66
C LEU A 86 -1.69 -3.76 -1.63
N GLY A 87 -0.48 -3.52 -2.13
CA GLY A 87 0.25 -4.49 -2.94
C GLY A 87 1.00 -5.50 -2.07
N ALA A 88 0.74 -6.79 -2.28
CA ALA A 88 1.53 -7.90 -1.79
C ALA A 88 2.44 -8.37 -2.94
N TRP A 89 3.75 -8.23 -2.77
CA TRP A 89 4.71 -8.54 -3.83
C TRP A 89 4.93 -10.05 -3.91
N MET A 90 4.77 -10.65 -5.09
CA MET A 90 4.93 -12.10 -5.27
C MET A 90 6.19 -12.38 -6.08
N ASP A 91 7.03 -13.25 -5.56
CA ASP A 91 8.31 -13.63 -6.15
C ASP A 91 8.31 -15.11 -6.56
N CYS A 92 9.05 -15.42 -7.62
CA CYS A 92 9.42 -16.80 -7.97
C CYS A 92 10.60 -17.29 -7.12
N PHE A 93 10.82 -18.59 -7.10
CA PHE A 93 11.94 -19.21 -6.39
C PHE A 93 13.27 -18.60 -6.87
N GLY A 94 14.15 -18.24 -5.93
CA GLY A 94 15.46 -17.64 -6.23
C GLY A 94 15.44 -16.16 -6.66
N ALA A 95 14.28 -15.50 -6.73
CA ALA A 95 14.22 -14.07 -7.05
C ALA A 95 14.98 -13.24 -6.02
N TRP A 96 15.78 -12.28 -6.50
CA TRP A 96 16.59 -11.36 -5.68
C TRP A 96 17.68 -12.02 -4.83
N THR A 97 18.03 -13.27 -5.11
CA THR A 97 19.15 -13.97 -4.46
C THR A 97 20.29 -14.26 -5.46
N ASN A 98 21.29 -15.02 -5.05
CA ASN A 98 22.36 -15.50 -5.93
C ASN A 98 22.02 -16.84 -6.63
N GLU A 99 20.83 -17.40 -6.38
CA GLU A 99 20.36 -18.63 -7.03
C GLU A 99 19.78 -18.33 -8.42
N GLN A 100 19.73 -19.34 -9.30
CA GLN A 100 19.07 -19.19 -10.60
C GLN A 100 17.56 -19.12 -10.40
N PRO A 101 16.86 -18.05 -10.85
CA PRO A 101 15.43 -17.94 -10.70
C PRO A 101 14.67 -19.08 -11.42
N ASP A 102 13.71 -19.69 -10.72
CA ASP A 102 12.82 -20.71 -11.28
C ASP A 102 11.39 -20.17 -11.29
N HIS A 103 10.96 -19.69 -12.46
CA HIS A 103 9.63 -19.10 -12.69
C HIS A 103 8.47 -20.10 -12.59
N SER A 104 8.74 -21.41 -12.47
CA SER A 104 7.71 -22.44 -12.26
C SER A 104 7.39 -22.67 -10.77
N ARG A 105 8.19 -22.10 -9.87
CA ARG A 105 8.08 -22.27 -8.42
C ARG A 105 8.03 -20.91 -7.73
N GLU A 106 7.33 -20.85 -6.62
CA GLU A 106 7.23 -19.63 -5.82
C GLU A 106 8.38 -19.49 -4.81
N SER A 107 8.62 -18.27 -4.35
CA SER A 107 9.42 -18.00 -3.14
C SER A 107 8.52 -18.15 -1.92
N GLU A 108 8.36 -19.38 -1.42
CA GLU A 108 7.37 -19.73 -0.39
C GLU A 108 7.48 -18.88 0.88
N GLU A 109 8.69 -18.71 1.42
CA GLU A 109 8.92 -17.91 2.64
C GLU A 109 8.54 -16.44 2.44
N ASN A 110 9.00 -15.83 1.35
CA ASN A 110 8.74 -14.43 1.05
C ASN A 110 7.26 -14.18 0.76
N ASN A 111 6.64 -15.00 -0.09
CA ASN A 111 5.25 -14.84 -0.50
C ASN A 111 4.31 -15.06 0.69
N THR A 112 4.60 -16.04 1.55
CA THR A 112 3.86 -16.26 2.81
C THR A 112 3.94 -15.02 3.69
N SER A 113 5.14 -14.46 3.90
CA SER A 113 5.32 -13.24 4.69
C SER A 113 4.54 -12.05 4.13
N GLU A 114 4.54 -11.86 2.80
CA GLU A 114 3.79 -10.80 2.12
C GLU A 114 2.28 -10.95 2.32
N ILE A 115 1.73 -12.15 2.11
CA ILE A 115 0.29 -12.40 2.29
C ILE A 115 -0.12 -12.24 3.76
N GLU A 116 0.65 -12.78 4.70
CA GLU A 116 0.34 -12.64 6.13
C GLU A 116 0.33 -11.18 6.57
N LYS A 117 1.30 -10.37 6.12
CA LYS A 117 1.30 -8.93 6.39
C LYS A 117 0.12 -8.23 5.73
N ALA A 118 -0.25 -8.61 4.52
CA ALA A 118 -1.39 -8.01 3.82
C ALA A 118 -2.70 -8.26 4.58
N VAL A 119 -2.92 -9.49 5.02
CA VAL A 119 -4.06 -9.88 5.86
C VAL A 119 -4.04 -9.11 7.19
N ARG A 120 -2.89 -9.07 7.87
CA ARG A 120 -2.76 -8.33 9.14
C ARG A 120 -3.10 -6.85 8.96
N TYR A 121 -2.49 -6.17 7.99
CA TYR A 121 -2.71 -4.74 7.78
C TYR A 121 -4.13 -4.42 7.32
N ALA A 122 -4.77 -5.28 6.53
CA ALA A 122 -6.18 -5.12 6.20
C ALA A 122 -7.09 -5.19 7.44
N ASN A 123 -6.76 -6.06 8.41
CA ASN A 123 -7.50 -6.17 9.66
C ASN A 123 -7.19 -5.03 10.65
N GLU A 124 -5.94 -4.55 10.70
CA GLU A 124 -5.55 -3.44 11.58
C GLU A 124 -6.06 -2.09 11.06
N PHE A 125 -6.18 -1.91 9.75
CA PHE A 125 -6.59 -0.66 9.09
C PHE A 125 -7.84 -0.85 8.20
N PRO A 126 -8.95 -1.42 8.71
CA PRO A 126 -10.07 -1.86 7.88
C PRO A 126 -10.87 -0.69 7.27
N ASP A 127 -10.75 0.50 7.84
CA ASP A 127 -11.34 1.73 7.36
C ASP A 127 -10.49 2.43 6.28
N ILE A 128 -9.26 1.96 6.04
CA ILE A 128 -8.30 2.52 5.07
C ILE A 128 -8.01 1.52 3.95
N VAL A 129 -7.69 0.26 4.26
CA VAL A 129 -7.37 -0.78 3.28
C VAL A 129 -8.66 -1.33 2.68
N LYS A 130 -8.83 -1.18 1.37
CA LYS A 130 -10.05 -1.60 0.65
C LYS A 130 -9.80 -2.68 -0.40
N ILE A 131 -8.56 -2.81 -0.87
CA ILE A 131 -8.15 -3.78 -1.87
C ILE A 131 -6.81 -4.38 -1.45
N ILE A 132 -6.62 -5.68 -1.66
CA ILE A 132 -5.31 -6.34 -1.67
C ILE A 132 -5.03 -6.77 -3.10
N ALA A 133 -3.86 -6.41 -3.62
CA ALA A 133 -3.37 -6.83 -4.92
C ALA A 133 -2.29 -7.90 -4.74
N VAL A 134 -2.56 -9.12 -5.17
CA VAL A 134 -1.62 -10.25 -5.06
C VAL A 134 -0.77 -10.28 -6.32
N GLY A 135 0.47 -9.82 -6.19
CA GLY A 135 1.42 -9.67 -7.29
C GLY A 135 1.32 -8.32 -8.00
N ASN A 136 2.47 -7.83 -8.47
CA ASN A 136 2.57 -6.72 -9.40
C ASN A 136 3.32 -7.21 -10.63
N GLU A 137 2.60 -7.39 -11.74
CA GLU A 137 3.18 -7.96 -12.98
C GLU A 137 3.84 -9.33 -12.74
N ALA A 138 3.36 -10.11 -11.76
CA ALA A 138 4.03 -11.33 -11.32
C ALA A 138 3.83 -12.56 -12.24
N MET A 139 3.11 -12.39 -13.35
CA MET A 139 2.75 -13.49 -14.27
C MET A 139 3.28 -13.30 -15.69
N VAL A 140 4.12 -12.28 -15.93
CA VAL A 140 4.72 -12.01 -17.25
C VAL A 140 6.07 -12.69 -17.43
#